data_AF-M1JC62-F1
#
_entry.id   AF-M1JC62-F1
#
_cell.length_a   1.000
_cell.length_b   1.000
_cell.length_c   1.000
_cell.angle_alpha   90.00
_cell.angle_beta   90.00
_cell.angle_gamma   90.00
#
_symmetry.space_group_name_H-M   'P 1'
#
loop_
_entity.id
_entity.type
_entity.pdbx_description
1 polymer ?
#
loop_
_entity_poly.entity_id
_entity_poly.type
_entity_poly.pdbx_seq_one_letter_code
_entity_poly.pdbx_strand_id
1 'polypeptide(L)'
;HIIFLELGHEICGQFYGNIQTVVNNWLLLEGHSIGIGDTIADPQTYYDIQETIRKAKEDVIEVIQKAHNDELEPTPGNTLRQTFENQVNRILNDARDKTGGSAKKS
;
A
#
# COMPACT_ATOMS: atom_id res chain seq x y z
N HIS A 1 16.97 -17.41 -14.82
CA HIS A 1 16.33 -18.75 -14.81
C HIS A 1 16.48 -19.44 -16.15
N ILE A 2 15.91 -18.91 -17.24
CA ILE A 2 15.99 -19.49 -18.60
C ILE A 2 17.45 -19.74 -19.05
N ILE A 3 18.31 -18.73 -19.01
CA ILE A 3 19.73 -18.84 -19.42
C ILE A 3 20.48 -19.94 -18.66
N PHE A 4 20.18 -20.14 -17.38
CA PHE A 4 20.80 -21.20 -16.59
C PHE A 4 20.36 -22.59 -17.05
N LEU A 5 19.07 -22.75 -17.37
CA LEU A 5 18.50 -24.02 -17.83
C LEU A 5 18.93 -24.39 -19.24
N GLU A 6 19.05 -23.40 -20.13
CA GLU A 6 19.37 -23.64 -21.55
C GLU A 6 20.89 -23.63 -21.83
N LEU A 7 21.66 -22.81 -21.12
CA LEU A 7 23.06 -22.51 -21.43
C LEU A 7 24.03 -22.82 -20.28
N GLY A 8 23.53 -23.34 -19.16
CA GLY A 8 24.34 -23.76 -18.02
C GLY A 8 24.83 -22.61 -17.12
N HIS A 9 25.53 -22.98 -16.04
CA HIS A 9 25.88 -22.04 -14.98
C HIS A 9 26.98 -21.05 -15.37
N GLU A 10 27.90 -21.43 -16.26
CA GLU A 10 29.03 -20.58 -16.65
C GLU A 10 28.58 -19.37 -17.48
N ILE A 11 27.77 -19.62 -18.53
CA ILE A 11 27.21 -18.57 -19.37
C ILE A 11 26.26 -17.68 -18.56
N CYS A 12 25.46 -18.28 -17.67
CA CYS A 12 24.61 -17.54 -16.74
C CYS A 12 25.44 -16.62 -15.82
N GLY A 13 26.58 -17.11 -15.30
CA GLY A 13 27.49 -16.32 -14.47
C GLY A 13 28.09 -15.13 -15.23
N GLN A 14 28.55 -15.35 -16.46
CA GLN A 14 29.04 -14.27 -17.32
C GLN A 14 27.95 -13.25 -17.64
N PHE A 15 26.71 -13.70 -17.89
CA PHE A 15 25.57 -12.83 -18.14
C PHE A 15 25.30 -11.87 -16.97
N TYR A 16 25.34 -12.35 -15.73
CA TYR A 16 25.22 -11.49 -14.55
C TYR A 16 26.33 -10.45 -14.48
N GLY A 17 27.59 -10.88 -14.67
CA GLY A 17 28.74 -9.97 -14.66
C GLY A 17 28.62 -8.87 -15.71
N ASN A 18 28.27 -9.25 -16.95
CA ASN A 18 28.12 -8.31 -18.05
C ASN A 18 27.01 -7.28 -17.78
N ILE A 19 25.84 -7.70 -17.29
CA ILE A 19 24.75 -6.77 -16.93
C ILE A 19 25.20 -5.82 -15.83
N GLN A 20 25.81 -6.33 -14.76
CA GLN A 20 26.25 -5.50 -13.65
C GLN A 20 27.30 -4.47 -14.10
N THR A 21 28.29 -4.87 -14.90
CA THR A 21 29.30 -3.94 -15.41
C THR A 21 28.68 -2.85 -16.26
N VAL A 22 27.77 -3.17 -17.18
CA VAL A 22 27.13 -2.17 -18.05
C VAL A 22 26.23 -1.22 -17.24
N VAL A 23 25.32 -1.78 -16.42
CA VAL A 23 24.34 -0.99 -15.65
C VAL A 23 25.04 -0.12 -14.61
N ASN A 24 26.06 -0.62 -13.91
CA ASN A 24 26.77 0.16 -12.90
C ASN A 24 27.55 1.32 -13.51
N ASN A 25 28.23 1.11 -14.66
CA ASN A 25 28.93 2.20 -15.34
C ASN A 25 27.97 3.26 -15.87
N TRP A 26 26.80 2.86 -16.36
CA TRP A 26 25.75 3.80 -16.76
C TRP A 26 25.21 4.57 -15.55
N LEU A 27 24.91 3.88 -14.45
CA LEU A 27 24.38 4.50 -13.22
C LEU A 27 25.37 5.47 -12.56
N LEU A 28 26.68 5.26 -12.72
CA LEU A 28 27.71 6.21 -12.28
C LEU A 28 27.64 7.54 -13.03
N LEU A 29 27.25 7.52 -14.31
CA LEU A 29 27.11 8.73 -15.13
C LEU A 29 25.74 9.40 -14.94
N GLU A 30 24.68 8.60 -14.90
CA GLU A 30 23.30 9.11 -14.72
C GLU A 30 23.09 9.63 -13.30
N GLY A 31 23.62 8.89 -12.31
CA GLY A 31 23.31 9.09 -10.90
C GLY A 31 21.91 8.59 -10.53
N HIS A 32 21.73 8.28 -9.25
CA HIS A 32 20.41 8.04 -8.66
C HIS A 32 20.42 8.52 -7.22
N SER A 33 19.36 9.19 -6.81
CA SER A 33 19.22 9.74 -5.46
C SER A 33 17.78 9.62 -5.00
N ILE A 34 17.59 9.67 -3.68
CA ILE A 34 16.30 9.78 -3.03
C ILE A 34 16.38 10.92 -2.01
N GLY A 35 15.33 11.72 -1.93
CA GLY A 35 15.21 12.85 -1.04
C GLY A 35 13.82 12.98 -0.43
N ILE A 36 13.65 13.97 0.42
CA ILE A 36 12.35 14.23 1.07
C ILE A 36 11.26 14.59 0.04
N GLY A 37 11.64 15.18 -1.10
CA GLY A 37 10.72 15.48 -2.19
C GLY A 37 10.01 14.24 -2.75
N ASP A 38 10.65 13.08 -2.75
CA ASP A 38 10.07 11.82 -3.24
C ASP A 38 8.97 11.28 -2.32
N THR A 39 8.82 11.86 -1.12
CA THR A 39 7.79 11.50 -0.14
C THR A 39 6.65 12.52 -0.04
N ILE A 40 6.75 13.64 -0.75
CA ILE A 40 5.76 14.71 -0.71
C ILE A 40 4.80 14.51 -1.89
N ALA A 41 3.57 14.09 -1.58
CA ALA A 41 2.49 14.02 -2.55
C ALA A 41 2.02 15.43 -2.95
N ASP A 42 1.42 15.55 -4.14
CA ASP A 42 0.89 16.83 -4.59
C ASP A 42 -0.29 17.32 -3.72
N PRO A 43 -0.57 18.64 -3.69
CA PRO A 43 -1.63 19.19 -2.84
C PRO A 43 -3.03 18.59 -3.06
N GLN A 44 -3.36 18.19 -4.29
CA GLN A 44 -4.65 17.58 -4.60
C GLN A 44 -4.71 16.16 -4.01
N THR A 45 -3.66 15.37 -4.17
CA THR A 45 -3.56 14.05 -3.52
C THR A 45 -3.64 14.17 -2.01
N TYR A 46 -3.01 15.18 -1.40
CA TYR A 46 -3.11 15.42 0.04
C TYR A 46 -4.54 15.73 0.48
N TYR A 47 -5.27 16.55 -0.27
CA TYR A 47 -6.68 16.84 0.00
C TYR A 47 -7.54 15.57 -0.08
N ASP A 48 -7.35 14.76 -1.11
CA ASP A 48 -8.09 13.50 -1.29
C ASP A 48 -7.84 12.50 -0.16
N ILE A 49 -6.59 12.45 0.34
CA ILE A 49 -6.20 11.65 1.50
C ILE A 49 -6.94 12.14 2.76
N GLN A 50 -6.95 13.45 3.02
CA GLN A 50 -7.64 14.03 4.18
C GLN A 50 -9.14 13.76 4.13
N GLU A 51 -9.76 13.95 2.97
CA GLU A 51 -11.20 13.68 2.78
C GLU A 51 -11.52 12.19 2.98
N THR A 52 -10.66 11.28 2.51
CA THR A 52 -10.83 9.85 2.73
C THR A 52 -10.74 9.49 4.21
N ILE A 53 -9.78 10.07 4.94
CA ILE A 53 -9.63 9.87 6.39
C ILE A 53 -10.84 10.45 7.14
N ARG A 54 -11.33 11.63 6.76
CA ARG A 54 -12.49 12.26 7.38
C ARG A 54 -13.74 11.38 7.24
N LYS A 55 -14.02 10.91 6.02
CA LYS A 55 -15.15 10.00 5.75
C LYS A 55 -15.05 8.71 6.56
N ALA A 56 -13.87 8.10 6.60
CA ALA A 56 -13.67 6.88 7.39
C ALA A 56 -13.91 7.09 8.90
N LYS A 57 -13.54 8.26 9.45
CA LYS A 57 -13.85 8.62 10.84
C LYS A 57 -15.36 8.78 11.06
N GLU A 58 -16.06 9.42 10.13
CA GLU A 58 -17.52 9.57 10.17
C GLU A 58 -18.21 8.20 10.14
N ASP A 59 -17.81 7.32 9.22
CA ASP A 59 -18.33 5.96 9.12
C ASP A 59 -18.12 5.16 10.42
N VAL A 60 -16.95 5.30 11.07
CA VAL A 60 -16.68 4.65 12.36
C VAL A 60 -17.59 5.21 13.47
N ILE A 61 -17.83 6.52 13.51
CA ILE A 61 -18.74 7.14 14.47
C ILE A 61 -20.17 6.62 14.29
N GLU A 62 -20.64 6.45 13.05
CA GLU A 62 -21.95 5.84 12.78
C GLU A 62 -22.04 4.40 13.30
N VAL A 63 -21.00 3.60 13.12
CA VAL A 63 -20.94 2.23 13.64
C VAL A 63 -20.97 2.22 15.18
N ILE A 64 -20.27 3.15 15.82
CA ILE A 64 -20.31 3.34 17.28
C ILE A 64 -21.72 3.69 17.75
N GLN A 65 -22.40 4.61 17.05
CA GLN A 65 -23.76 5.01 17.42
C GLN A 65 -24.76 3.85 17.29
N LYS A 66 -24.67 3.07 16.20
CA LYS A 66 -25.48 1.87 15.99
C LYS A 66 -25.26 0.83 17.09
N ALA A 67 -24.01 0.64 17.52
CA ALA A 67 -23.68 -0.25 18.62
C ALA A 67 -24.25 0.24 19.96
N HIS A 68 -24.26 1.55 20.22
CA HIS A 68 -24.84 2.14 21.44
C HIS A 68 -26.38 2.09 21.48
N ASN A 69 -27.03 2.14 20.32
CA ASN A 69 -28.48 2.07 20.20
C ASN A 69 -29.02 0.63 20.10
N ASP A 70 -28.17 -0.39 20.30
CA ASP A 70 -28.50 -1.82 20.09
C ASP A 70 -29.03 -2.13 18.66
N GLU A 71 -28.67 -1.31 17.66
CA GLU A 71 -29.04 -1.48 16.24
C GLU A 71 -28.04 -2.35 15.47
N LEU A 72 -26.95 -2.78 16.12
CA LEU A 72 -25.94 -3.65 15.52
C LEU A 72 -26.32 -5.11 15.71
N GLU A 73 -26.43 -5.88 14.62
CA GLU A 73 -26.66 -7.33 14.71
C GLU A 73 -25.33 -8.10 14.65
N PRO A 74 -25.18 -9.17 15.47
CA PRO A 74 -23.99 -10.00 15.42
C PRO A 74 -23.92 -10.79 14.10
N THR A 75 -22.76 -10.75 13.46
CA THR A 75 -22.50 -11.58 12.28
C THR A 75 -22.44 -13.07 12.66
N PRO A 76 -22.88 -13.99 11.79
CA PRO A 76 -22.90 -15.42 12.11
C PRO A 76 -21.54 -15.94 12.59
N GLY A 77 -21.50 -16.56 13.77
CA GLY A 77 -20.28 -17.09 14.37
C GLY A 77 -19.42 -16.08 15.15
N ASN A 78 -19.83 -14.81 15.23
CA ASN A 78 -19.13 -13.78 16.00
C ASN A 78 -20.00 -13.24 17.15
N THR A 79 -19.34 -12.79 18.21
CA THR A 79 -19.98 -11.95 19.23
C THR A 79 -20.31 -10.56 18.69
N LEU A 80 -21.19 -9.83 19.37
CA LEU A 80 -21.50 -8.44 19.02
C LEU A 80 -20.25 -7.56 19.00
N ARG A 81 -19.38 -7.72 20.02
CA ARG A 81 -18.11 -7.00 20.12
C ARG A 81 -17.16 -7.33 18.97
N GLN A 82 -17.03 -8.61 18.60
CA GLN A 82 -16.21 -9.00 17.45
C GLN A 82 -16.77 -8.45 16.14
N THR A 83 -18.09 -8.42 15.98
CA THR A 83 -18.74 -7.83 14.80
C THR A 83 -18.44 -6.35 14.68
N PHE A 84 -18.54 -5.61 15.78
CA PHE A 84 -18.13 -4.21 15.85
C PHE A 84 -16.66 -4.01 15.47
N GLU A 85 -15.74 -4.75 16.11
CA GLU A 85 -14.30 -4.65 15.85
C GLU A 85 -13.97 -4.98 14.38
N ASN A 86 -14.60 -5.99 13.80
CA ASN A 86 -14.43 -6.36 12.39
C ASN A 86 -14.91 -5.26 11.44
N GLN A 87 -16.06 -4.64 11.73
CA GLN A 87 -16.62 -3.57 10.89
C GLN A 87 -15.75 -2.31 10.93
N VAL A 88 -15.28 -1.92 12.12
CA VAL A 88 -14.35 -0.79 12.28
C VAL A 88 -13.02 -1.07 11.56
N ASN A 89 -12.44 -2.26 11.75
CA ASN A 89 -11.20 -2.64 11.08
C ASN A 89 -11.33 -2.62 9.56
N ARG A 90 -12.47 -3.06 9.02
CA ARG A 90 -12.74 -3.01 7.59
C ARG A 90 -12.71 -1.57 7.07
N ILE A 91 -13.44 -0.66 7.70
CA ILE A 91 -13.50 0.76 7.30
C ILE A 91 -12.10 1.39 7.32
N LEU A 92 -11.32 1.14 8.38
CA LEU A 92 -9.98 1.71 8.52
C LEU A 92 -8.97 1.12 7.52
N ASN A 93 -9.06 -0.18 7.22
CA ASN A 93 -8.23 -0.81 6.20
C ASN A 93 -8.58 -0.32 4.80
N ASP A 94 -9.87 -0.22 4.47
CA ASP A 94 -10.33 0.31 3.18
C ASP A 94 -9.87 1.76 2.99
N ALA A 95 -9.92 2.57 4.05
CA ALA A 95 -9.41 3.94 4.04
C ALA A 95 -7.90 3.99 3.79
N ARG A 96 -7.12 3.16 4.50
CA ARG A 96 -5.66 3.06 4.32
C ARG A 96 -5.29 2.66 2.90
N ASP A 97 -5.96 1.64 2.36
CA ASP A 97 -5.64 1.11 1.03
C ASP A 97 -6.01 2.12 -0.05
N LYS A 98 -7.11 2.86 0.14
CA LYS A 98 -7.51 3.95 -0.76
C LYS A 98 -6.53 5.13 -0.72
N THR A 99 -6.10 5.58 0.47
CA THR A 99 -5.13 6.69 0.57
C THR A 99 -3.75 6.29 0.04
N GLY A 100 -3.29 5.08 0.31
CA GLY A 100 -2.06 4.53 -0.29
C GLY A 100 -2.16 4.39 -1.81
N GLY A 101 -3.33 3.98 -2.32
CA GLY A 101 -3.62 3.93 -3.75
C GLY A 101 -3.57 5.30 -4.43
N SER A 102 -4.09 6.35 -3.79
CA SER A 102 -3.99 7.73 -4.28
C SER A 102 -2.54 8.22 -4.27
N ALA A 103 -1.81 8.01 -3.17
CA ALA A 103 -0.41 8.42 -3.04
C ALA A 103 0.51 7.77 -4.10
N LYS A 104 0.24 6.52 -4.50
CA LYS A 104 1.01 5.82 -5.55
C LYS A 104 0.72 6.32 -6.97
N LYS A 105 -0.48 6.84 -7.22
CA LYS A 105 -0.90 7.33 -8.55
C LYS A 105 -0.49 8.78 -8.81
N SER A 106 -0.14 9.50 -7.75
CA SER A 106 0.40 10.86 -7.78
C SER A 106 1.78 10.92 -8.42
#